data_AF-A0A0V8HGQ7-F1
#
_entry.id   AF-A0A0V8HGQ7-F1
#
_cell.length_a   1.000
_cell.length_b   1.000
_cell.length_c   1.000
_cell.angle_alpha   90.00
_cell.angle_beta   90.00
_cell.angle_gamma   90.00
#
_symmetry.space_group_name_H-M   'P 1'
#
loop_
_entity.id
_entity.type
_entity.pdbx_description
1 polymer ?
#
loop_
_entity_poly.entity_id
_entity_poly.type
_entity_poly.pdbx_seq_one_letter_code
_entity_poly.pdbx_strand_id
1 'polypeptide(L)'
;MKPTVKEFYNDKELISEVEKLSSQGISKKNLYVLSHDDDRTERVADNANANEIGARETGIGTAVGNMILSKGDELRNQLQEMGFSKEEADQYEEKLDEGKILLLVQD
;
A
#
# COMPACT_ATOMS: atom_id res chain seq x y z
N MET A 1 11.21 14.88 -0.25
CA MET A 1 10.42 15.17 0.97
C MET A 1 9.89 13.84 1.49
N LYS A 2 9.57 13.75 2.79
CA LYS A 2 9.00 12.53 3.35
C LYS A 2 7.56 12.36 2.84
N PRO A 3 7.15 11.19 2.34
CA PRO A 3 5.79 10.99 1.86
C PRO A 3 4.79 11.05 3.03
N THR A 4 3.58 11.49 2.74
CA THR A 4 2.49 11.55 3.72
C THR A 4 1.86 10.17 3.85
N VAL A 5 1.68 9.68 5.08
CA VAL A 5 1.03 8.39 5.34
C VAL A 5 -0.41 8.60 5.75
N LYS A 6 -1.33 7.85 5.16
CA LYS A 6 -2.74 7.78 5.53
C LYS A 6 -3.14 6.36 5.86
N GLU A 7 -3.96 6.21 6.88
CA GLU A 7 -4.40 4.91 7.41
C GLU A 7 -5.86 4.67 7.05
N PHE A 8 -6.18 3.46 6.61
CA PHE A 8 -7.52 3.06 6.23
C PHE A 8 -7.86 1.71 6.86
N TYR A 9 -9.14 1.53 7.20
CA TYR A 9 -9.67 0.28 7.75
C TYR A 9 -10.27 -0.63 6.68
N ASN A 10 -10.52 -0.10 5.49
CA ASN A 10 -11.16 -0.83 4.40
C ASN A 10 -10.75 -0.26 3.04
N ASP A 11 -10.90 -1.09 2.03
CA ASP A 11 -10.56 -0.78 0.65
C ASP A 11 -11.37 0.41 0.08
N LYS A 12 -12.64 0.56 0.47
CA LYS A 12 -13.51 1.60 -0.09
C LYS A 12 -13.05 3.01 0.26
N GLU A 13 -12.65 3.22 1.50
CA GLU A 13 -12.13 4.52 1.94
C GLU A 13 -10.78 4.83 1.28
N LEU A 14 -9.93 3.82 1.14
CA LEU A 14 -8.67 3.94 0.41
C LEU A 14 -8.90 4.36 -1.05
N ILE A 15 -9.79 3.67 -1.76
CA ILE A 15 -10.11 3.98 -3.17
C ILE A 15 -10.62 5.41 -3.29
N SER A 16 -11.55 5.82 -2.44
CA SER A 16 -12.12 7.17 -2.45
C SER A 16 -11.03 8.23 -2.27
N GLU A 17 -10.09 8.01 -1.36
CA GLU A 17 -8.97 8.94 -1.16
C GLU A 17 -7.99 8.93 -2.35
N VAL A 18 -7.67 7.76 -2.90
CA VAL A 18 -6.80 7.66 -4.09
C VAL A 18 -7.41 8.38 -5.29
N GLU A 19 -8.71 8.20 -5.54
CA GLU A 19 -9.42 8.90 -6.61
C GLU A 19 -9.42 10.41 -6.39
N LYS A 20 -9.61 10.85 -5.15
CA LYS A 20 -9.53 12.26 -4.79
C LYS A 20 -8.13 12.83 -5.03
N LEU A 21 -7.07 12.14 -4.59
CA LEU A 21 -5.68 12.54 -4.82
C LEU A 21 -5.34 12.58 -6.32
N SER A 22 -5.81 11.59 -7.08
CA SER A 22 -5.67 11.57 -8.54
C SER A 22 -6.40 12.75 -9.19
N SER A 23 -7.59 13.11 -8.71
CA SER A 23 -8.36 14.27 -9.19
C SER A 23 -7.69 15.60 -8.82
N GLN A 24 -6.93 15.63 -7.73
CA GLN A 24 -6.06 16.74 -7.35
C GLN A 24 -4.78 16.86 -8.19
N GLY A 25 -4.56 15.94 -9.13
CA GLY A 25 -3.40 15.94 -10.04
C GLY A 25 -2.20 15.13 -9.56
N ILE A 26 -2.32 14.41 -8.44
CA ILE A 26 -1.26 13.53 -7.95
C ILE A 26 -1.18 12.31 -8.86
N SER A 27 0.01 12.04 -9.39
CA SER A 27 0.22 10.88 -10.24
C SER A 27 0.07 9.60 -9.43
N LYS A 28 -0.61 8.60 -10.02
CA LYS A 28 -0.76 7.26 -9.44
C LYS A 28 0.59 6.59 -9.12
N LYS A 29 1.67 7.01 -9.79
CA LYS A 29 3.06 6.58 -9.56
C LYS A 29 3.65 7.12 -8.26
N ASN A 30 3.03 8.13 -7.67
CA ASN A 30 3.42 8.71 -6.40
C ASN A 30 2.54 8.20 -5.25
N LEU A 31 1.62 7.29 -5.55
CA LEU A 31 0.74 6.65 -4.58
C LEU A 31 1.24 5.22 -4.38
N TYR A 32 1.47 4.87 -3.12
CA TYR A 32 1.96 3.55 -2.71
C TYR A 32 1.00 2.99 -1.66
N VAL A 33 0.43 1.83 -1.93
CA VAL A 33 -0.46 1.14 -0.98
C VAL A 33 0.31 0.01 -0.30
N LEU A 34 0.24 -0.06 1.02
CA LEU A 34 0.87 -1.09 1.84
C LEU A 34 -0.22 -1.79 2.65
N SER A 35 -0.21 -3.12 2.60
CA SER A 35 -1.17 -3.97 3.31
C SER A 35 -0.48 -5.26 3.77
N HIS A 36 -0.86 -5.76 4.94
CA HIS A 36 -0.46 -7.09 5.41
C HIS A 36 -1.45 -8.11 4.87
N ASP A 37 -0.99 -9.06 4.05
CA ASP A 37 -1.87 -10.13 3.57
C ASP A 37 -1.10 -11.45 3.41
N ASP A 38 -1.20 -12.30 4.44
CA ASP A 38 -0.71 -13.69 4.41
C ASP A 38 -1.80 -14.70 3.99
N ASP A 39 -3.10 -14.34 3.94
CA ASP A 39 -4.20 -15.32 3.79
C ASP A 39 -5.07 -15.15 2.53
N ARG A 40 -5.04 -14.01 1.82
CA ARG A 40 -5.62 -13.85 0.46
C ARG A 40 -4.60 -14.08 -0.65
N THR A 41 -3.31 -14.09 -0.33
CA THR A 41 -2.20 -14.22 -1.28
C THR A 41 -2.04 -15.66 -1.80
N GLU A 42 -2.40 -16.69 -1.02
CA GLU A 42 -2.14 -18.09 -1.38
C GLU A 42 -3.05 -18.64 -2.50
N ARG A 43 -4.21 -18.04 -2.77
CA ARG A 43 -5.07 -18.47 -3.89
C ARG A 43 -4.76 -17.82 -5.24
N VAL A 44 -3.84 -16.86 -5.30
CA VAL A 44 -3.62 -16.02 -6.50
C VAL A 44 -2.18 -16.09 -7.04
N ALA A 45 -1.24 -16.65 -6.28
CA ALA A 45 0.16 -16.71 -6.65
C ALA A 45 0.51 -17.76 -7.73
N ASP A 46 -0.32 -18.78 -7.97
CA ASP A 46 0.07 -19.91 -8.84
C ASP A 46 -0.17 -19.68 -10.35
N ASN A 47 -0.83 -18.58 -10.77
CA ASN A 47 -1.36 -18.51 -12.16
C ASN A 47 -1.10 -17.22 -12.96
N ALA A 48 -0.10 -16.39 -12.65
CA ALA A 48 0.15 -15.22 -13.49
C ALA A 48 1.62 -14.78 -13.57
N ASN A 49 2.28 -15.25 -14.62
CA ASN A 49 3.47 -14.66 -15.23
C ASN A 49 3.18 -13.28 -15.89
N ALA A 50 2.33 -12.44 -15.27
CA ALA A 50 1.95 -11.13 -15.79
C ALA A 50 1.35 -10.26 -14.69
N ASN A 51 2.05 -9.19 -14.28
CA ASN A 51 1.49 -8.03 -13.56
C ASN A 51 0.63 -8.39 -12.35
N GLU A 52 1.28 -8.79 -11.24
CA GLU A 52 0.80 -8.78 -9.85
C GLU A 52 -0.69 -8.44 -9.67
N ILE A 53 -1.53 -9.45 -9.88
CA ILE A 53 -2.96 -9.40 -9.60
C ILE A 53 -3.13 -9.77 -8.13
N GLY A 54 -3.00 -8.79 -7.23
CA GLY A 54 -3.57 -8.81 -5.88
C GLY A 54 -4.85 -7.98 -5.74
N ALA A 55 -5.21 -7.22 -6.79
CA ALA A 55 -6.10 -6.06 -6.67
C ALA A 55 -7.32 -6.06 -7.61
N ARG A 56 -7.70 -7.21 -8.19
CA ARG A 56 -8.80 -7.28 -9.18
C ARG A 56 -10.21 -7.42 -8.59
N GLU A 57 -10.36 -7.52 -7.26
CA GLU A 57 -11.69 -7.56 -6.64
C GLU A 57 -12.12 -6.20 -6.04
N THR A 58 -11.17 -5.32 -5.70
CA THR A 58 -11.47 -4.03 -5.05
C THR A 58 -11.17 -2.80 -5.90
N GLY A 59 -10.57 -2.90 -7.09
CA GLY A 59 -10.34 -1.72 -7.96
C GLY A 59 -9.17 -0.81 -7.52
N ILE A 60 -8.56 -1.08 -6.36
CA ILE A 60 -7.37 -0.37 -5.86
C ILE A 60 -6.22 -0.44 -6.86
N GLY A 61 -5.97 -1.59 -7.48
CA GLY A 61 -4.86 -1.76 -8.43
C GLY A 61 -5.01 -0.99 -9.73
N THR A 62 -6.22 -0.56 -10.06
CA THR A 62 -6.47 0.36 -11.19
C THR A 62 -6.29 1.83 -10.75
N ALA A 63 -6.45 2.09 -9.44
CA ALA A 63 -6.41 3.42 -8.85
C ALA A 63 -4.98 3.86 -8.49
N VAL A 64 -4.11 2.95 -8.06
CA VAL A 64 -2.68 3.21 -7.76
C VAL A 64 -1.73 2.49 -8.71
N GLY A 65 -0.57 3.09 -8.95
CA GLY A 65 0.47 2.52 -9.82
C GLY A 65 1.49 1.66 -9.10
N ASN A 66 1.59 1.77 -7.77
CA ASN A 66 2.51 0.99 -6.95
C ASN A 66 1.75 0.38 -5.77
N MET A 67 1.97 -0.91 -5.55
CA MET A 67 1.46 -1.64 -4.40
C MET A 67 2.62 -2.41 -3.79
N ILE A 68 2.74 -2.35 -2.48
CA ILE A 68 3.76 -3.02 -1.69
C ILE A 68 3.03 -4.05 -0.84
N LEU A 69 3.25 -5.31 -1.18
CA LEU A 69 2.82 -6.45 -0.37
C LEU A 69 4.08 -6.97 0.31
N SER A 70 4.17 -6.81 1.62
CA SER A 70 5.40 -7.15 2.34
C SER A 70 5.08 -7.62 3.75
N LYS A 71 5.91 -8.54 4.23
CA LYS A 71 5.87 -9.03 5.61
C LYS A 71 6.92 -8.29 6.43
N GLY A 72 6.52 -7.81 7.60
CA GLY A 72 7.34 -7.12 8.61
C GLY A 72 8.67 -6.50 8.14
N ASP A 73 9.76 -7.29 8.16
CA ASP A 73 11.11 -6.83 7.79
C ASP A 73 11.23 -6.18 6.40
N GLU A 74 10.53 -6.70 5.38
CA GLU A 74 10.57 -6.10 4.04
C GLU A 74 9.88 -4.75 4.02
N LEU A 75 8.75 -4.63 4.72
CA LEU A 75 8.03 -3.37 4.89
C LEU A 75 8.92 -2.32 5.57
N ARG A 76 9.60 -2.72 6.66
CA ARG A 76 10.45 -1.81 7.41
C ARG A 76 11.60 -1.28 6.57
N ASN A 77 12.25 -2.16 5.81
CA ASN A 77 13.32 -1.75 4.91
C ASN A 77 12.82 -0.76 3.85
N GLN A 78 11.69 -1.03 3.20
CA GLN A 78 11.14 -0.12 2.19
C GLN A 78 10.73 1.24 2.77
N LEU A 79 10.14 1.25 3.97
CA LEU A 79 9.85 2.51 4.67
C LEU A 79 11.14 3.27 4.97
N GLN A 80 12.20 2.59 5.44
CA GLN A 80 13.49 3.24 5.65
C GLN A 80 14.10 3.79 4.35
N GLU A 81 13.98 3.07 3.23
CA GLU A 81 14.41 3.54 1.90
C GLU A 81 13.62 4.78 1.43
N MET A 82 12.34 4.87 1.80
CA MET A 82 11.50 6.05 1.57
C MET A 82 11.81 7.21 2.54
N GLY A 83 12.73 7.02 3.48
CA GLY A 83 13.20 8.04 4.43
C GLY A 83 12.46 8.06 5.76
N PHE A 84 11.73 6.99 6.11
CA PHE A 84 11.16 6.83 7.44
C PHE A 84 12.20 6.32 8.44
N SER A 85 12.04 6.72 9.71
CA SER A 85 12.90 6.18 10.77
C SER A 85 12.47 4.75 11.13
N LYS A 86 13.38 3.98 11.73
CA LYS A 86 13.08 2.61 12.18
C LYS A 86 11.86 2.55 13.11
N GLU A 87 11.75 3.52 14.02
CA GLU A 87 10.61 3.64 14.94
C GLU A 87 9.29 3.85 14.19
N GLU A 88 9.29 4.63 13.12
CA GLU A 88 8.08 4.87 12.32
C GLU A 88 7.71 3.65 11.50
N ALA A 89 8.72 3.00 10.92
CA ALA A 89 8.55 1.76 10.19
C ALA A 89 7.93 0.67 11.07
N ASP A 90 8.37 0.57 12.32
CA ASP A 90 7.82 -0.34 13.33
C ASP A 90 6.36 0.00 13.69
N GLN A 91 6.06 1.29 13.89
CA GLN A 91 4.69 1.75 14.14
C GLN A 91 3.74 1.49 12.96
N TYR A 92 4.22 1.61 11.73
CA TYR A 92 3.44 1.28 10.54
C TYR A 92 3.25 -0.22 10.37
N GLU A 93 4.25 -1.03 10.68
CA GLU A 93 4.13 -2.48 10.72
C GLU A 93 3.06 -2.93 11.72
N GLU A 94 3.08 -2.40 12.95
CA GLU A 94 2.08 -2.72 13.98
C GLU A 94 0.66 -2.40 13.48
N LYS A 95 0.47 -1.26 12.81
CA LYS A 95 -0.83 -0.87 12.23
C LYS A 95 -1.28 -1.82 11.12
N LEU A 96 -0.37 -2.29 10.28
CA LEU A 96 -0.69 -3.26 9.25
C LEU A 96 -1.02 -4.63 9.87
N ASP A 97 -0.38 -5.01 10.97
CA ASP A 97 -0.70 -6.23 11.72
C ASP A 97 -2.10 -6.16 12.37
N GLU A 98 -2.54 -4.97 12.79
CA GLU A 98 -3.93 -4.70 13.22
C GLU A 98 -4.96 -4.82 12.07
N GLY A 99 -4.52 -5.08 10.83
CA GLY A 99 -5.38 -5.21 9.65
C GLY A 99 -5.70 -3.87 8.97
N LYS A 100 -4.97 -2.79 9.27
CA LYS A 100 -5.11 -1.52 8.55
C LYS A 100 -4.36 -1.57 7.22
N ILE A 101 -4.71 -0.63 6.35
CA ILE A 101 -4.07 -0.39 5.06
C ILE A 101 -3.44 0.99 5.10
N LEU A 102 -2.20 1.11 4.64
CA LEU A 102 -1.48 2.38 4.59
C LEU A 102 -1.37 2.88 3.15
N LEU A 103 -1.67 4.15 2.92
CA LEU A 103 -1.38 4.86 1.67
C LEU A 103 -0.26 5.86 1.91
N LEU A 104 0.84 5.69 1.20
CA LEU A 104 1.93 6.63 1.12
C LEU A 104 1.75 7.51 -0.11
N VAL A 105 1.75 8.83 0.12
CA VAL A 105 1.60 9.86 -0.91
C VAL A 105 2.90 10.64 -1.01
N GLN A 106 3.60 10.48 -2.12
CA GLN A 106 4.83 11.19 -2.43
C GLN A 106 4.52 12.46 -3.24
N ASP A 107 5.02 13.61 -2.80
CA ASP A 107 4.98 14.86 -3.57
C ASP A 107 6.24 15.00 -4.44
#